data_AF-A0A706M217-F1
#
_entry.id   AF-A0A706M217-F1
#
_cell.length_a   1.000
_cell.length_b   1.000
_cell.length_c   1.000
_cell.angle_alpha   90.00
_cell.angle_beta   90.00
_cell.angle_gamma   90.00
#
_symmetry.space_group_name_H-M   'P 1'
#
loop_
_entity.id
_entity.type
_entity.pdbx_description
1 polymer ?
#
loop_
_entity_poly.entity_id
_entity_poly.type
_entity_poly.pdbx_seq_one_letter_code
_entity_poly.pdbx_strand_id
1 'polypeptide(L)'
;MILDASYTLLVACIALLIGMFVVKFTPFLQKNHIPEAVVGGFIVAIVLLIIDKTSGYSFTFDASLQSLLMLTFFSSIGLSSDFSRLIKGGKPLVLLTIAVTILI
;
A
#
# COMPACT_ATOMS: atom_id res chain seq x y z
N MET A 1 3.83 -13.24 -17.94
CA MET A 1 4.72 -14.19 -17.23
C MET A 1 4.58 -13.92 -15.75
N ILE A 2 4.34 -14.96 -14.93
CA ILE A 2 4.18 -14.81 -13.48
C ILE A 2 5.56 -14.80 -12.86
N LEU A 3 5.88 -13.75 -12.08
CA LEU A 3 7.10 -13.71 -11.28
C LEU A 3 6.87 -14.51 -10.00
N ASP A 4 7.80 -15.41 -9.64
CA ASP A 4 7.73 -16.11 -8.36
C ASP A 4 7.60 -15.14 -7.17
N ALA A 5 7.00 -15.62 -6.08
CA ALA A 5 6.79 -14.84 -4.85
C ALA A 5 8.06 -14.12 -4.34
N SER A 6 9.23 -14.77 -4.42
CA SER A 6 10.52 -14.17 -4.02
C SER A 6 10.92 -12.97 -4.88
N TYR A 7 10.76 -13.07 -6.21
CA TYR A 7 11.05 -11.98 -7.13
C TYR A 7 10.02 -10.86 -7.02
N THR A 8 8.75 -11.21 -6.84
CA THR A 8 7.67 -10.24 -6.60
C THR A 8 7.95 -9.42 -5.33
N LEU A 9 8.35 -10.07 -4.23
CA LEU A 9 8.73 -9.38 -3.00
C LEU A 9 9.95 -8.47 -3.19
N LEU A 10 10.97 -8.94 -3.92
CA LEU A 10 12.15 -8.14 -4.23
C LEU A 10 11.78 -6.88 -5.02
N VAL A 11 10.94 -7.01 -6.04
CA VAL A 11 10.43 -5.87 -6.82
C VAL A 11 9.61 -4.93 -5.94
N ALA A 12 8.77 -5.45 -5.03
CA ALA A 12 8.01 -4.64 -4.09
C ALA A 12 8.92 -3.84 -3.13
N CYS A 13 10.00 -4.46 -2.63
CA CYS A 13 11.01 -3.78 -1.81
C CYS A 13 11.74 -2.68 -2.59
N ILE A 14 12.12 -2.94 -3.85
CA ILE A 14 12.74 -1.92 -4.72
C ILE A 14 11.76 -0.76 -4.96
N ALA A 15 10.50 -1.06 -5.24
CA ALA A 15 9.46 -0.05 -5.43
C ALA A 15 9.32 0.82 -4.17
N LEU A 16 9.33 0.22 -2.98
CA LEU A 16 9.28 0.92 -1.70
C LEU A 16 10.50 1.84 -1.53
N LEU A 17 11.72 1.35 -1.81
CA LEU A 17 12.95 2.15 -1.74
C LEU A 17 12.92 3.35 -2.71
N ILE A 18 12.42 3.15 -3.93
CA ILE A 18 12.23 4.23 -4.91
C ILE A 18 11.23 5.26 -4.36
N GLY A 19 10.10 4.79 -3.84
CA GLY A 19 9.08 5.64 -3.21
C GLY A 19 9.65 6.48 -2.07
N MET A 20 10.47 5.87 -1.20
CA MET A 20 11.16 6.56 -0.11
C MET A 20 12.07 7.67 -0.62
N PHE A 21 12.84 7.39 -1.68
CA PHE A 21 13.70 8.40 -2.29
C PHE A 21 12.85 9.56 -2.83
N VAL A 22 11.83 9.28 -3.65
CA VAL A 22 10.99 10.31 -4.27
C VAL A 22 10.26 11.18 -3.23
N VAL A 23 9.69 10.57 -2.20
CA VAL A 23 9.05 11.30 -1.08
C VAL A 23 10.10 12.13 -0.33
N LYS A 24 11.32 11.62 -0.11
CA LYS A 24 12.39 12.36 0.56
C LYS A 24 12.78 13.64 -0.19
N PHE A 25 12.82 13.61 -1.52
CA PHE A 25 13.18 14.78 -2.34
C PHE A 25 12.02 15.76 -2.58
N THR A 26 10.77 15.30 -2.44
CA THR A 26 9.60 16.12 -2.79
C THR A 26 8.86 16.62 -1.55
N PRO A 27 8.98 17.90 -1.16
CA PRO A 27 8.32 18.44 0.04
C PRO A 27 6.79 18.42 -0.06
N PHE A 28 6.22 18.37 -1.27
CA PHE A 28 4.78 18.21 -1.47
C PHE A 28 4.26 16.83 -1.02
N LEU A 29 4.99 15.75 -1.31
CA LEU A 29 4.61 14.39 -0.92
C LEU A 29 4.73 14.19 0.60
N GLN A 30 5.76 14.79 1.22
CA GLN A 30 5.92 14.79 2.67
C GLN A 30 4.80 15.52 3.39
N LYS A 31 4.41 16.71 2.90
CA LYS A 31 3.35 17.54 3.52
C LYS A 31 1.98 16.86 3.51
N ASN A 32 1.71 15.98 2.54
CA ASN A 32 0.44 15.28 2.42
C ASN A 32 0.42 13.90 3.12
N HIS A 33 1.47 13.52 3.86
CA HIS A 33 1.59 12.23 4.54
C HIS A 33 1.27 11.01 3.65
N ILE A 34 1.59 11.10 2.34
CA ILE A 34 1.35 9.99 1.41
C ILE A 34 2.38 8.90 1.70
N PRO A 35 1.96 7.65 1.96
CA PRO A 35 2.88 6.55 2.24
C PRO A 35 3.86 6.31 1.09
N GLU A 36 5.12 6.02 1.40
CA GLU A 36 6.17 5.82 0.41
C GLU A 36 5.87 4.63 -0.51
N ALA A 37 5.26 3.58 0.05
CA ALA A 37 4.85 2.40 -0.69
C ALA A 37 3.84 2.73 -1.81
N VAL A 38 2.93 3.70 -1.60
CA VAL A 38 1.94 4.11 -2.60
C VAL A 38 2.63 4.86 -3.75
N VAL A 39 3.55 5.77 -3.42
CA VAL A 39 4.31 6.53 -4.43
C VAL A 39 5.18 5.58 -5.27
N GLY A 40 5.91 4.67 -4.61
CA GLY A 40 6.70 3.64 -5.28
C GLY A 40 5.87 2.74 -6.19
N GLY A 41 4.73 2.25 -5.69
CA GLY A 41 3.79 1.44 -6.47
C GLY A 41 3.20 2.20 -7.67
N PHE A 42 2.88 3.48 -7.51
CA PHE A 42 2.36 4.32 -8.60
C PHE A 42 3.39 4.51 -9.72
N ILE A 43 4.67 4.72 -9.37
CA ILE A 43 5.76 4.81 -10.34
C ILE A 43 5.90 3.49 -11.12
N VAL A 44 5.90 2.35 -10.41
CA VAL A 44 5.96 1.03 -11.04
C VAL A 44 4.75 0.79 -11.94
N ALA A 45 3.55 1.19 -11.52
CA ALA A 45 2.33 1.06 -12.32
C ALA A 45 2.42 1.85 -13.64
N ILE A 46 2.94 3.09 -13.61
CA ILE A 46 3.17 3.89 -14.82
C ILE A 46 4.17 3.19 -15.76
N VAL A 47 5.28 2.68 -15.22
CA VAL A 47 6.29 1.97 -16.01
C VAL A 47 5.70 0.74 -16.67
N LEU A 48 4.94 -0.07 -15.92
CA LEU A 48 4.29 -1.26 -16.46
C LEU A 48 3.23 -0.92 -17.51
N LEU A 49 2.47 0.16 -17.32
CA LEU A 49 1.50 0.64 -18.31
C LEU A 49 2.20 1.01 -19.62
N ILE A 50 3.32 1.73 -19.56
CA ILE A 50 4.08 2.10 -20.76
C ILE A 50 4.57 0.83 -21.48
N ILE A 51 5.14 -0.13 -20.74
CA ILE A 51 5.65 -1.40 -21.29
C ILE A 51 4.52 -2.21 -21.94
N ASP A 52 3.36 -2.29 -21.29
CA ASP A 52 2.18 -2.98 -21.81
C ASP A 52 1.72 -2.36 -23.14
N LYS A 53 1.72 -1.01 -23.23
CA LYS A 53 1.34 -0.28 -24.44
C LYS A 53 2.36 -0.38 -25.58
N THR A 54 3.66 -0.41 -25.30
CA THR A 54 4.68 -0.42 -26.36
C THR A 54 5.06 -1.82 -26.83
N SER A 55 5.09 -2.80 -25.92
CA SER A 55 5.65 -4.12 -26.20
C SER A 55 4.64 -5.25 -26.07
N GLY A 56 3.42 -4.99 -25.57
CA GLY A 56 2.36 -5.99 -25.43
C GLY A 56 2.65 -7.09 -24.40
N TYR A 57 3.68 -6.93 -23.57
CA TYR A 57 4.03 -7.89 -22.52
C TYR A 57 3.37 -7.50 -21.20
N SER A 58 2.43 -8.32 -20.74
CA SER A 58 1.84 -8.15 -19.42
C SER A 58 2.64 -8.94 -18.37
N PHE A 59 3.20 -8.21 -17.41
CA PHE A 59 3.82 -8.77 -16.22
C PHE A 59 2.78 -8.99 -15.15
N THR A 60 2.75 -10.20 -14.59
CA THR A 60 1.84 -10.57 -13.52
C THR A 60 2.67 -10.91 -12.29
N PHE A 61 2.36 -10.27 -11.16
CA PHE A 61 3.00 -10.52 -9.88
C PHE A 61 2.30 -11.63 -9.13
N ASP A 62 3.05 -12.41 -8.35
CA ASP A 62 2.50 -13.43 -7.46
C ASP A 62 1.96 -12.77 -6.18
N ALA A 63 0.66 -12.96 -5.92
CA ALA A 63 -0.05 -12.36 -4.79
C ALA A 63 -0.09 -13.25 -3.54
N SER A 64 0.56 -14.42 -3.53
CA SER A 64 0.51 -15.39 -2.42
C SER A 64 0.94 -14.80 -1.08
N LEU A 65 1.97 -13.95 -1.08
CA LEU A 65 2.46 -13.27 0.12
C LEU A 65 1.63 -12.04 0.51
N GLN A 66 0.80 -11.50 -0.39
CA GLN A 66 0.02 -10.29 -0.14
C GLN A 66 -0.92 -10.46 1.04
N SER A 67 -1.66 -11.58 1.07
CA SER A 67 -2.62 -11.88 2.14
C SER A 67 -1.93 -12.03 3.49
N LEU A 68 -0.76 -12.67 3.53
CA LEU A 68 0.03 -12.85 4.74
C LEU A 68 0.54 -11.51 5.26
N LEU A 69 1.18 -10.70 4.40
CA LEU A 69 1.67 -9.38 4.77
C LEU A 69 0.54 -8.45 5.24
N MET A 70 -0.61 -8.48 4.56
CA MET A 70 -1.79 -7.70 4.94
C MET A 70 -2.30 -8.10 6.32
N LEU A 71 -2.43 -9.40 6.60
CA LEU A 71 -2.87 -9.90 7.89
C LEU A 71 -1.87 -9.51 9.00
N THR A 72 -0.57 -9.66 8.76
CA THR A 72 0.48 -9.26 9.71
C THR A 72 0.43 -7.76 9.98
N PHE A 73 0.26 -6.92 8.95
CA PHE A 73 0.17 -5.46 9.07
C PHE A 73 -1.06 -5.04 9.87
N PHE A 74 -2.24 -5.52 9.51
CA PHE A 74 -3.48 -5.16 10.22
C PHE A 74 -3.53 -5.72 11.64
N SER A 75 -3.00 -6.92 11.86
CA SER A 75 -2.85 -7.48 13.21
C SER A 75 -1.91 -6.60 14.06
N SER A 76 -0.77 -6.17 13.51
CA SER A 76 0.17 -5.29 14.21
C SER A 76 -0.42 -3.91 14.53
N ILE A 77 -1.12 -3.29 13.59
CA ILE A 77 -1.82 -2.00 13.82
C ILE A 77 -2.95 -2.18 14.83
N GLY A 78 -3.74 -3.24 14.72
CA GLY A 78 -4.82 -3.57 15.65
C GLY A 78 -4.30 -3.76 17.07
N LEU A 79 -3.20 -4.50 17.24
CA LEU A 79 -2.59 -4.74 18.55
C LEU A 79 -1.90 -3.49 19.11
N SER A 80 -1.32 -2.64 18.25
CA SER A 80 -0.70 -1.37 18.65
C SER A 80 -1.72 -0.24 18.87
N SER A 81 -3.00 -0.49 18.59
CA SER A 81 -4.04 0.53 18.73
C SER A 81 -4.33 0.80 20.22
N ASP A 82 -4.30 2.08 20.59
CA ASP A 82 -4.71 2.51 21.93
C ASP A 82 -6.24 2.43 22.01
N PHE A 83 -6.73 1.30 22.52
CA PHE A 83 -8.16 1.05 22.70
C PHE A 83 -8.85 2.13 23.54
N SER A 84 -8.12 2.77 24.46
CA SER A 84 -8.63 3.87 25.27
C SER A 84 -8.92 5.12 24.43
N ARG A 85 -8.09 5.41 23.42
CA ARG A 85 -8.35 6.48 22.44
C ARG A 85 -9.52 6.14 21.52
N LEU A 86 -9.66 4.88 21.13
CA LEU A 86 -10.76 4.43 20.27
C LEU A 86 -12.12 4.64 20.96
N ILE A 87 -12.24 4.25 22.23
CA ILE A 87 -13.46 4.45 23.02
C ILE A 87 -13.80 5.94 23.20
N LYS A 88 -12.78 6.81 23.34
CA LYS A 88 -12.97 8.28 23.40
C LYS A 88 -13.50 8.88 22.09
N GLY A 89 -13.37 8.18 20.96
CA GLY A 89 -13.94 8.58 19.68
C GLY A 89 -15.46 8.61 19.66
N GLY A 90 -16.14 7.90 20.56
CA GLY A 90 -17.57 8.04 20.84
C GLY A 90 -18.48 7.92 19.61
N LYS A 91 -19.53 8.77 19.58
CA LYS A 91 -20.56 8.78 18.53
C LYS A 91 -20.03 8.98 17.10
N PRO A 92 -19.11 9.93 16.80
CA PRO A 92 -18.62 10.11 15.43
C PRO A 92 -17.83 8.91 14.93
N LEU A 93 -17.12 8.19 15.81
CA LEU A 93 -16.43 6.96 15.43
C LEU A 93 -17.43 5.87 15.01
N VAL A 94 -18.50 5.64 15.79
CA VAL A 94 -19.52 4.64 15.46
C VAL A 94 -20.22 4.95 14.14
N LEU A 95 -20.56 6.23 13.91
CA LEU A 95 -21.20 6.66 12.67
C LEU A 95 -20.27 6.47 11.46
N LEU A 96 -18.98 6.78 11.62
CA LEU A 96 -17.97 6.50 10.60
C LEU A 96 -17.86 4.99 10.33
N THR A 97 -17.79 4.15 11.37
CA THR A 97 -17.71 2.69 11.21
C THR A 97 -18.92 2.15 10.45
N ILE A 98 -20.14 2.58 10.80
CA ILE A 98 -21.36 2.17 10.09
C ILE A 98 -21.33 2.64 8.64
N ALA A 99 -20.96 3.89 8.38
CA ALA A 99 -20.90 4.43 7.02
C ALA A 99 -19.89 3.66 6.16
N VAL A 100 -18.71 3.32 6.70
CA VAL A 100 -17.69 2.55 5.99
C VAL A 100 -18.15 1.11 5.74
N THR A 101 -18.79 0.46 6.71
CA THR A 101 -19.34 -0.91 6.53
C THR A 101 -20.47 -0.97 5.51
N ILE A 102 -21.21 0.13 5.28
CA ILE A 102 -22.23 0.22 4.22
C ILE A 102 -21.60 0.49 2.84
N LEU A 103 -20.46 1.18 2.81
CA LEU A 103 -19.78 1.59 1.57
C LEU A 103 -18.95 0.46 0.94
N ILE A 104 -18.36 -0.40 1.76
CA ILE A 104 -17.57 -1.58 1.36
C ILE A 104 -18.49 -2.76 1.04
#